data_AF-A0A956CQ04-F1
#
_entry.id   AF-A0A956CQ04-F1
#
_cell.length_a   1.000
_cell.length_b   1.000
_cell.length_c   1.000
_cell.angle_alpha   90.00
_cell.angle_beta   90.00
_cell.angle_gamma   90.00
#
_symmetry.space_group_name_H-M   'P 1'
#
loop_
_entity.id
_entity.type
_entity.pdbx_description
1 polymer ?
#
loop_
_entity_poly.entity_id
_entity_poly.type
_entity_poly.pdbx_seq_one_letter_code
_entity_poly.pdbx_strand_id
1 'polypeptide(L)'
;MAAGGMTDADANGAETPKRTSSAPGEKGVGSVSATFPRTSLPPDVAVDSLWNQVREGLGSADGAGLADRLGLPAGSEDPVVARKLLHVLSVANLSRIGMHRRLTEGQRESSAADVPDMPRDASFVGALTANQGDEVSTIRDVPTLMAIVRGGGLRQRRAAVARIAALLHERRALSPELTREATTFLSTVRYPELAYDLLVARAKLSGGEGRRARAELDGLARTAADVVASLPAFWDGQLPSDPVDDLPGDQRALLLMGLRDAPDALAAHVSAILEGSGGVRQPHVRVELLTTVRYANDARLVPSLRMVLESGEPELVEEAARALASTEDPRVHPALVRVYERTHRDAALVAIAGALGQLGDFRGRAYVRSLFEVRDTHLLAGALDALGSVGTAEDAERVTQ
;
A
#
# COMPACT_ATOMS: atom_id res chain seq x y z
N MET A 1 30.67 -39.27 -48.05
CA MET A 1 30.62 -38.87 -49.47
C MET A 1 29.46 -37.91 -49.64
N ALA A 2 29.75 -36.68 -50.12
CA ALA A 2 28.86 -35.64 -50.67
C ALA A 2 27.74 -35.09 -49.76
N ALA A 3 27.35 -33.82 -49.77
CA ALA A 3 27.81 -32.52 -50.26
C ALA A 3 26.83 -31.53 -49.58
N GLY A 4 27.21 -30.38 -49.02
CA GLY A 4 27.64 -29.18 -49.74
C GLY A 4 26.42 -28.34 -50.16
N GLY A 5 26.10 -27.28 -49.42
CA GLY A 5 24.98 -26.38 -49.71
C GLY A 5 25.06 -25.07 -48.91
N MET A 6 25.84 -24.14 -49.45
CA MET A 6 26.23 -22.83 -48.94
C MET A 6 25.34 -21.76 -49.59
N THR A 7 24.80 -20.81 -48.82
CA THR A 7 24.40 -19.48 -49.35
C THR A 7 24.61 -18.42 -48.28
N ASP A 8 25.60 -17.57 -48.56
CA ASP A 8 25.94 -16.33 -47.88
C ASP A 8 24.83 -15.28 -48.07
N ALA A 9 24.60 -14.47 -47.03
CA ALA A 9 23.80 -13.26 -47.10
C ALA A 9 24.67 -12.04 -46.73
N ASP A 10 24.55 -11.04 -47.59
CA ASP A 10 25.42 -9.90 -47.76
C ASP A 10 25.54 -8.93 -46.58
N ALA A 11 26.69 -8.26 -46.60
CA ALA A 11 27.19 -7.27 -45.67
C ALA A 11 26.31 -6.01 -45.57
N ASN A 12 26.03 -5.61 -44.34
CA ASN A 12 25.35 -4.35 -44.04
C ASN A 12 26.40 -3.26 -43.77
N GLY A 13 26.38 -2.23 -44.63
CA GLY A 13 27.28 -1.08 -44.60
C GLY A 13 26.98 -0.12 -43.46
N ALA A 14 28.06 0.42 -42.88
CA ALA A 14 28.05 1.48 -41.90
C ALA A 14 27.93 2.85 -42.58
N GLU A 15 26.91 3.64 -42.22
CA GLU A 15 26.90 5.09 -42.45
C GLU A 15 26.37 5.83 -41.23
N THR A 16 27.27 6.60 -40.60
CA THR A 16 26.98 7.66 -39.64
C THR A 16 26.33 8.86 -40.31
N PRO A 17 25.28 9.49 -39.71
CA PRO A 17 24.92 10.85 -40.07
C PRO A 17 25.24 11.88 -39.00
N LYS A 18 25.75 12.98 -39.55
CA LYS A 18 26.14 14.28 -39.02
C LYS A 18 25.15 14.90 -38.02
N ARG A 19 25.73 15.54 -37.01
CA ARG A 19 25.12 16.58 -36.17
C ARG A 19 24.75 17.80 -37.03
N THR A 20 23.51 18.26 -36.94
CA THR A 20 23.14 19.64 -37.24
C THR A 20 22.22 20.19 -36.16
N SER A 21 22.71 21.27 -35.55
CA SER A 21 22.04 22.22 -34.67
C SER A 21 20.80 22.83 -35.35
N SER A 22 19.68 22.95 -34.63
CA SER A 22 18.62 23.95 -34.83
C SER A 22 17.66 23.93 -33.63
N ALA A 23 17.64 25.00 -32.85
CA ALA A 23 16.68 25.26 -31.78
C ALA A 23 15.39 25.89 -32.31
N PRO A 24 14.24 25.66 -31.64
CA PRO A 24 13.20 26.67 -31.57
C PRO A 24 12.86 27.04 -30.12
N GLY A 25 12.64 28.34 -29.90
CA GLY A 25 12.55 28.98 -28.59
C GLY A 25 11.30 28.64 -27.77
N GLU A 26 11.53 28.52 -26.47
CA GLU A 26 10.48 28.49 -25.44
C GLU A 26 10.09 29.92 -25.06
N LYS A 27 8.81 30.22 -25.26
CA LYS A 27 8.15 31.43 -24.75
C LYS A 27 7.85 31.22 -23.26
N GLY A 28 8.22 32.22 -22.46
CA GLY A 28 8.08 32.21 -21.02
C GLY A 28 6.64 32.06 -20.53
N VAL A 29 6.49 31.25 -19.48
CA VAL A 29 5.34 31.24 -18.59
C VAL A 29 5.87 31.62 -17.21
N GLY A 30 5.45 32.79 -16.72
CA GLY A 30 5.88 33.33 -15.43
C GLY A 30 5.43 32.45 -14.28
N SER A 31 6.39 31.96 -13.49
CA SER A 31 6.13 31.34 -12.20
C SER A 31 5.74 32.40 -11.18
N VAL A 32 4.46 32.49 -10.84
CA VAL A 32 4.01 33.28 -9.69
C VAL A 32 4.33 32.45 -8.43
N SER A 33 5.47 32.76 -7.82
CA SER A 33 5.85 32.25 -6.51
C SER A 33 4.99 32.94 -5.45
N ALA A 34 3.86 32.31 -5.07
CA ALA A 34 3.04 32.77 -3.95
C ALA A 34 3.70 32.37 -2.63
N THR A 35 4.62 33.21 -2.16
CA THR A 35 5.17 33.15 -0.81
C THR A 35 4.03 33.40 0.17
N PHE A 36 3.52 32.35 0.83
CA PHE A 36 2.50 32.51 1.87
C PHE A 36 3.14 33.12 3.13
N PRO A 37 2.74 34.32 3.57
CA PRO A 37 3.18 34.84 4.85
C PRO A 37 2.62 33.95 5.97
N ARG A 38 3.44 33.71 7.01
CA ARG A 38 3.03 33.07 8.27
C ARG A 38 1.86 33.88 8.86
N THR A 39 0.65 33.46 8.54
CA THR A 39 -0.58 34.13 8.95
C THR A 39 -1.08 33.45 10.22
N SER A 40 -0.97 34.17 11.34
CA SER A 40 -1.76 33.88 12.53
C SER A 40 -3.24 33.88 12.15
N LEU A 41 -4.00 32.91 12.66
CA LEU A 41 -5.46 32.89 12.50
C LEU A 41 -6.05 34.24 12.92
N PRO A 42 -7.06 34.77 12.19
CA PRO A 42 -7.89 35.85 12.70
C PRO A 42 -8.54 35.39 14.02
N PRO A 43 -8.56 36.23 15.07
CA PRO A 43 -9.00 35.84 16.40
C PRO A 43 -10.47 35.40 16.49
N ASP A 44 -11.28 35.72 15.48
CA ASP A 44 -12.73 35.55 15.51
C ASP A 44 -13.23 34.30 14.76
N VAL A 45 -12.34 33.48 14.20
CA VAL A 45 -12.74 32.27 13.45
C VAL A 45 -12.81 31.08 14.40
N ALA A 46 -14.04 30.73 14.82
CA ALA A 46 -14.29 29.51 15.60
C ALA A 46 -13.90 28.26 14.78
N VAL A 47 -12.87 27.54 15.26
CA VAL A 47 -12.35 26.31 14.63
C VAL A 47 -13.44 25.25 14.43
N ASP A 48 -14.40 25.18 15.34
CA ASP A 48 -15.51 24.22 15.27
C ASP A 48 -16.46 24.51 14.09
N SER A 49 -16.62 25.79 13.72
CA SER A 49 -17.39 26.17 12.53
C SER A 49 -16.67 25.78 11.23
N LEU A 50 -15.34 25.82 11.21
CA LEU A 50 -14.55 25.35 10.06
C LEU A 50 -14.67 23.82 9.90
N TRP A 51 -14.74 23.07 11.01
CA TRP A 51 -14.99 21.62 10.98
C TRP A 51 -16.37 21.27 10.43
N ASN A 52 -17.41 22.02 10.82
CA ASN A 52 -18.74 21.84 10.24
C ASN A 52 -18.74 22.09 8.73
N GLN A 53 -17.96 23.06 8.26
CA GLN A 53 -17.83 23.36 6.84
C GLN A 53 -17.14 22.25 6.03
N VAL A 54 -16.13 21.58 6.61
CA VAL A 54 -15.52 20.39 5.99
C VAL A 54 -16.53 19.25 5.86
N ARG A 55 -17.38 19.08 6.87
CA ARG A 55 -18.39 18.02 6.93
C ARG A 55 -19.55 18.25 5.96
N GLU A 56 -19.93 19.50 5.74
CA GLU A 56 -21.09 19.88 4.91
C GLU A 56 -20.70 20.21 3.46
N GLY A 57 -19.41 20.43 3.20
CA GLY A 57 -18.85 20.69 1.88
C GLY A 57 -18.79 22.18 1.53
N LEU A 58 -17.92 22.53 0.56
CA LEU A 58 -17.71 23.93 0.13
C LEU A 58 -18.93 24.55 -0.55
N GLY A 59 -19.83 23.72 -1.09
CA GLY A 59 -21.08 24.15 -1.74
C GLY A 59 -22.28 24.28 -0.80
N SER A 60 -22.10 24.17 0.52
CA SER A 60 -23.19 24.37 1.47
C SER A 60 -23.61 25.85 1.53
N ALA A 61 -24.84 26.13 2.00
CA ALA A 61 -25.32 27.50 2.18
C ALA A 61 -24.40 28.33 3.10
N ASP A 62 -23.73 27.66 4.04
CA ASP A 62 -22.76 28.25 4.98
C ASP A 62 -21.35 28.42 4.38
N GLY A 63 -21.11 27.87 3.18
CA GLY A 63 -19.86 28.04 2.43
C GLY A 63 -19.71 29.41 1.79
N ALA A 64 -20.81 30.16 1.65
CA ALA A 64 -20.80 31.53 1.17
C ALA A 64 -20.05 32.44 2.18
N GLY A 65 -18.87 32.91 1.79
CA GLY A 65 -18.01 33.74 2.65
C GLY A 65 -16.89 32.98 3.37
N LEU A 66 -16.73 31.68 3.12
CA LEU A 66 -15.61 30.92 3.70
C LEU A 66 -14.25 31.44 3.25
N ALA A 67 -14.11 31.87 2.00
CA ALA A 67 -12.89 32.49 1.49
C ALA A 67 -12.52 33.74 2.32
N ASP A 68 -13.50 34.60 2.60
CA ASP A 68 -13.32 35.82 3.41
C ASP A 68 -12.89 35.49 4.85
N ARG A 69 -13.55 34.50 5.47
CA ARG A 69 -13.17 33.98 6.80
C ARG A 69 -11.77 33.40 6.87
N LEU A 70 -11.27 32.84 5.76
CA LEU A 70 -9.91 32.30 5.65
C LEU A 70 -8.88 33.36 5.23
N GLY A 71 -9.30 34.63 5.07
CA GLY A 71 -8.46 35.75 4.63
C GLY A 71 -8.01 35.62 3.17
N LEU A 72 -8.82 34.95 2.34
CA LEU A 72 -8.57 34.81 0.90
C LEU A 72 -9.31 35.90 0.11
N PRO A 73 -8.77 36.33 -1.05
CA PRO A 73 -9.45 37.28 -1.92
C PRO A 73 -10.85 36.80 -2.33
N ALA A 74 -11.79 37.74 -2.45
CA ALA A 74 -13.11 37.47 -3.00
C ALA A 74 -13.00 36.86 -4.41
N GLY A 75 -13.68 35.73 -4.64
CA GLY A 75 -13.60 34.99 -5.91
C GLY A 75 -12.44 34.00 -6.01
N SER A 76 -11.76 33.68 -4.91
CA SER A 76 -10.76 32.60 -4.87
C SER A 76 -11.38 31.27 -5.31
N GLU A 77 -10.67 30.53 -6.17
CA GLU A 77 -11.13 29.23 -6.65
C GLU A 77 -11.23 28.20 -5.51
N ASP A 78 -12.21 27.29 -5.60
CA ASP A 78 -12.48 26.26 -4.60
C ASP A 78 -11.23 25.45 -4.16
N PRO A 79 -10.28 25.08 -5.04
CA PRO A 79 -9.07 24.38 -4.62
C PRO A 79 -8.16 25.20 -3.69
N VAL A 80 -8.13 26.52 -3.88
CA VAL A 80 -7.36 27.46 -3.04
C VAL A 80 -8.01 27.60 -1.67
N VAL A 81 -9.34 27.71 -1.65
CA VAL A 81 -10.14 27.76 -0.42
C VAL A 81 -9.99 26.46 0.38
N ALA A 82 -10.10 25.31 -0.27
CA ALA A 82 -9.93 23.99 0.33
C ALA A 82 -8.53 23.83 0.97
N ARG A 83 -7.47 24.23 0.25
CA ARG A 83 -6.09 24.11 0.73
C ARG A 83 -5.84 25.01 1.94
N LYS A 84 -6.35 26.24 1.94
CA LYS A 84 -6.23 27.17 3.07
C LYS A 84 -7.03 26.67 4.29
N LEU A 85 -8.23 26.14 4.08
CA LEU A 85 -9.07 25.55 5.12
C LEU A 85 -8.32 24.42 5.84
N LEU A 86 -7.79 23.45 5.08
CA LEU A 86 -7.03 22.33 5.64
C LEU A 86 -5.78 22.79 6.37
N HIS A 87 -5.07 23.78 5.83
CA HIS A 87 -3.90 24.36 6.48
C HIS A 87 -4.24 24.99 7.85
N VAL A 88 -5.30 25.80 7.89
CA VAL A 88 -5.77 26.46 9.13
C VAL A 88 -6.19 25.44 10.19
N LEU A 89 -6.93 24.41 9.80
CA LEU A 89 -7.34 23.32 10.70
C LEU A 89 -6.14 22.52 11.23
N SER A 90 -5.13 22.29 10.37
CA SER A 90 -3.89 21.59 10.74
C SER A 90 -3.10 22.39 11.79
N VAL A 91 -2.94 23.70 11.59
CA VAL A 91 -2.23 24.59 12.54
C VAL A 91 -2.95 24.70 13.89
N ALA A 92 -4.28 24.80 13.87
CA ALA A 92 -5.09 24.83 15.09
C ALA A 92 -4.97 23.54 15.91
N ASN A 93 -4.97 22.38 15.25
CA ASN A 93 -4.78 21.08 15.90
C ASN A 93 -3.38 20.91 16.50
N LEU A 94 -2.33 21.29 15.76
CA LEU A 94 -0.95 21.25 16.27
C LEU A 94 -0.76 22.14 17.51
N SER A 95 -1.43 23.29 17.56
CA SER A 95 -1.37 24.19 18.71
C SER A 95 -2.07 23.62 19.95
N ARG A 96 -3.21 22.93 19.79
CA ARG A 96 -3.90 22.20 20.87
C ARG A 96 -3.04 21.07 21.45
N ILE A 97 -2.30 20.36 20.60
CA ILE A 97 -1.36 19.30 21.00
C ILE A 97 -0.19 19.88 21.81
N GLY A 98 0.36 21.03 21.38
CA GLY A 98 1.44 21.72 22.09
C GLY A 98 1.05 22.23 23.49
N MET A 99 -0.22 22.63 23.68
CA MET A 99 -0.75 23.02 25.00
C MET A 99 -0.95 21.82 25.94
N HIS A 100 -1.42 20.68 25.44
CA HIS A 100 -1.56 19.48 26.27
C HIS A 100 -0.21 18.92 26.75
N ARG A 101 0.86 19.05 25.96
CA ARG A 101 2.20 18.59 26.34
C ARG A 101 2.77 19.36 27.55
N ARG A 102 2.54 20.68 27.64
CA ARG A 102 3.04 21.51 28.75
C ARG A 102 2.32 21.29 30.08
N LEU A 103 1.08 20.82 30.05
CA LEU A 103 0.34 20.48 31.28
C LEU A 103 0.73 19.10 31.84
N THR A 104 1.33 18.23 31.02
CA THR A 104 1.66 16.84 31.40
C THR A 104 3.11 16.66 31.89
N GLU A 105 3.99 17.65 31.65
CA GLU A 105 5.41 17.62 32.04
C GLU A 105 5.66 17.89 33.55
N GLY A 106 4.63 18.27 34.31
CA GLY A 106 4.73 18.53 35.75
C GLY A 106 4.48 17.32 36.68
N GLN A 107 4.17 16.13 36.16
CA GLN A 107 3.73 14.99 36.98
C GLN A 107 4.43 13.65 36.68
N ARG A 108 5.71 13.66 36.27
CA ARG A 108 6.46 12.41 36.01
C ARG A 108 7.78 12.34 36.76
N GLU A 109 7.68 12.30 38.08
CA GLU A 109 8.62 11.58 38.93
C GLU A 109 7.83 10.50 39.68
N SER A 110 7.72 9.30 39.10
CA SER A 110 7.65 8.01 39.83
C SER A 110 7.27 6.86 38.87
N SER A 111 8.25 6.00 38.61
CA SER A 111 8.23 4.57 38.32
C SER A 111 7.08 3.89 37.56
N ALA A 112 7.43 3.42 36.36
CA ALA A 112 7.53 2.00 36.02
C ALA A 112 6.52 1.01 36.65
N ALA A 113 5.31 0.98 36.09
CA ALA A 113 4.49 -0.20 35.82
C ALA A 113 3.33 0.28 34.94
N ASP A 114 2.84 -0.60 34.05
CA ASP A 114 1.84 -0.33 33.00
C ASP A 114 2.33 0.48 31.80
N VAL A 115 2.40 -0.20 30.65
CA VAL A 115 2.45 0.43 29.33
C VAL A 115 1.10 1.14 29.15
N PRO A 116 1.03 2.49 29.10
CA PRO A 116 -0.23 3.15 28.85
C PRO A 116 -0.61 2.95 27.38
N ASP A 117 -1.86 2.57 27.15
CA ASP A 117 -2.53 2.73 25.87
C ASP A 117 -2.28 4.18 25.41
N MET A 118 -1.45 4.36 24.37
CA MET A 118 -1.14 5.68 23.85
C MET A 118 -2.44 6.34 23.40
N PRO A 119 -2.66 7.64 23.71
CA PRO A 119 -3.89 8.30 23.30
C PRO A 119 -3.97 8.29 21.77
N ARG A 120 -4.95 7.56 21.26
CA ARG A 120 -5.28 7.48 19.83
C ARG A 120 -5.49 8.90 19.30
N ASP A 121 -4.87 9.21 18.17
CA ASP A 121 -5.07 10.47 17.48
C ASP A 121 -6.56 10.62 17.11
N ALA A 122 -7.22 11.64 17.64
CA ALA A 122 -8.64 11.92 17.44
C ALA A 122 -8.95 12.60 16.09
N SER A 123 -7.94 12.87 15.25
CA SER A 123 -8.14 13.35 13.88
C SER A 123 -8.78 12.26 13.01
N PHE A 124 -9.55 12.61 11.97
CA PHE A 124 -10.10 11.63 11.02
C PHE A 124 -9.02 10.70 10.43
N VAL A 125 -7.81 11.23 10.20
CA VAL A 125 -6.65 10.46 9.74
C VAL A 125 -6.11 9.53 10.85
N GLY A 126 -6.14 9.98 12.11
CA GLY A 126 -5.81 9.20 13.30
C GLY A 126 -6.81 8.08 13.61
N ALA A 127 -8.10 8.35 13.43
CA ALA A 127 -9.17 7.36 13.53
C ALA A 127 -9.08 6.33 12.40
N LEU A 128 -8.81 6.76 11.16
CA LEU A 128 -8.58 5.87 10.02
C LEU A 128 -7.34 4.97 10.20
N THR A 129 -6.28 5.48 10.84
CA THR A 129 -5.08 4.66 11.13
C THR A 129 -5.31 3.68 12.29
N ALA A 130 -6.16 4.02 13.25
CA ALA A 130 -6.53 3.14 14.37
C ALA A 130 -7.56 2.05 14.00
N ASN A 131 -8.51 2.31 13.10
CA ASN A 131 -9.61 1.40 12.75
C ASN A 131 -9.50 0.78 11.33
N GLN A 132 -8.28 0.70 10.79
CA GLN A 132 -7.69 -0.25 9.81
C GLN A 132 -8.56 -0.91 8.69
N GLY A 133 -9.68 -0.34 8.26
CA GLY A 133 -10.43 -0.76 7.06
C GLY A 133 -11.95 -0.76 7.21
N ASP A 134 -12.45 -1.06 8.41
CA ASP A 134 -13.90 -1.19 8.65
C ASP A 134 -14.64 0.14 8.45
N GLU A 135 -14.02 1.27 8.84
CA GLU A 135 -14.61 2.59 8.61
C GLU A 135 -14.69 2.95 7.12
N VAL A 136 -13.71 2.54 6.32
CA VAL A 136 -13.66 2.81 4.87
C VAL A 136 -14.83 2.15 4.14
N SER A 137 -15.25 0.97 4.60
CA SER A 137 -16.39 0.24 4.02
C SER A 137 -17.72 1.00 4.13
N THR A 138 -17.85 1.94 5.06
CA THR A 138 -19.06 2.72 5.28
C THR A 138 -19.11 4.01 4.45
N ILE A 139 -17.96 4.50 3.99
CA ILE A 139 -17.84 5.74 3.23
C ILE A 139 -18.62 5.61 1.91
N ARG A 140 -19.38 6.67 1.58
CA ARG A 140 -20.14 6.79 0.33
C ARG A 140 -19.59 7.84 -0.63
N ASP A 141 -18.72 8.73 -0.14
CA ASP A 141 -18.12 9.77 -0.96
C ASP A 141 -17.03 9.19 -1.88
N VAL A 142 -17.32 9.14 -3.18
CA VAL A 142 -16.44 8.55 -4.19
C VAL A 142 -15.10 9.29 -4.31
N PRO A 143 -15.05 10.65 -4.36
CA PRO A 143 -13.80 11.39 -4.34
C PRO A 143 -12.91 11.06 -3.13
N THR A 144 -13.48 10.96 -1.93
CA THR A 144 -12.76 10.54 -0.72
C THR A 144 -12.21 9.12 -0.87
N LEU A 145 -13.02 8.17 -1.35
CA LEU A 145 -12.56 6.80 -1.60
C LEU A 145 -11.41 6.77 -2.62
N MET A 146 -11.48 7.56 -3.70
CA MET A 146 -10.40 7.68 -4.68
C MET A 146 -9.13 8.27 -4.09
N ALA A 147 -9.25 9.26 -3.20
CA ALA A 147 -8.12 9.80 -2.45
C ALA A 147 -7.49 8.74 -1.52
N ILE A 148 -8.30 7.93 -0.84
CA ILE A 148 -7.84 6.81 -0.02
C ILE A 148 -7.10 5.78 -0.90
N VAL A 149 -7.62 5.43 -2.08
CA VAL A 149 -6.92 4.51 -3.01
C VAL A 149 -5.54 5.04 -3.43
N ARG A 150 -5.37 6.37 -3.52
CA ARG A 150 -4.11 7.02 -3.91
C ARG A 150 -3.10 7.16 -2.77
N GLY A 151 -3.54 7.36 -1.53
CA GLY A 151 -2.66 7.74 -0.42
C GLY A 151 -2.91 7.06 0.92
N GLY A 152 -3.89 6.18 1.03
CA GLY A 152 -4.14 5.40 2.25
C GLY A 152 -3.17 4.24 2.43
N GLY A 153 -3.19 3.60 3.60
CA GLY A 153 -2.49 2.33 3.82
C GLY A 153 -3.07 1.20 2.96
N LEU A 154 -2.33 0.10 2.77
CA LEU A 154 -2.74 -1.01 1.89
C LEU A 154 -4.15 -1.54 2.20
N ARG A 155 -4.46 -1.78 3.48
CA ARG A 155 -5.79 -2.22 3.95
C ARG A 155 -6.90 -1.23 3.57
N GLN A 156 -6.66 0.06 3.82
CA GLN A 156 -7.60 1.13 3.48
C GLN A 156 -7.81 1.23 1.97
N ARG A 157 -6.75 1.07 1.18
CA ARG A 157 -6.80 1.10 -0.29
C ARG A 157 -7.62 -0.07 -0.83
N ARG A 158 -7.42 -1.28 -0.32
CA ARG A 158 -8.22 -2.47 -0.66
C ARG A 158 -9.69 -2.27 -0.32
N ALA A 159 -9.97 -1.84 0.91
CA ALA A 159 -11.33 -1.52 1.36
C ALA A 159 -11.99 -0.45 0.49
N ALA A 160 -11.24 0.59 0.10
CA ALA A 160 -11.75 1.65 -0.77
C ALA A 160 -12.05 1.15 -2.20
N VAL A 161 -11.16 0.33 -2.80
CA VAL A 161 -11.43 -0.31 -4.10
C VAL A 161 -12.68 -1.17 -4.04
N ALA A 162 -12.80 -2.02 -3.03
CA ALA A 162 -13.96 -2.88 -2.83
C ALA A 162 -15.26 -2.05 -2.65
N ARG A 163 -15.19 -0.95 -1.89
CA ARG A 163 -16.32 -0.05 -1.66
C ARG A 163 -16.75 0.70 -2.90
N ILE A 164 -15.82 1.25 -3.69
CA ILE A 164 -16.13 1.90 -4.98
C ILE A 164 -16.86 0.91 -5.89
N ALA A 165 -16.36 -0.33 -5.98
CA ALA A 165 -16.97 -1.37 -6.81
C ALA A 165 -18.38 -1.75 -6.34
N ALA A 166 -18.63 -1.77 -5.03
CA ALA A 166 -19.96 -2.00 -4.46
C ALA A 166 -20.93 -0.86 -4.81
N LEU A 167 -20.50 0.41 -4.63
CA LEU A 167 -21.33 1.58 -4.95
C LEU A 167 -21.69 1.65 -6.44
N LEU A 168 -20.78 1.25 -7.34
CA LEU A 168 -21.05 1.16 -8.77
C LEU A 168 -22.07 0.07 -9.13
N HIS A 169 -22.16 -0.98 -8.33
CA HIS A 169 -23.15 -2.05 -8.51
C HIS A 169 -24.54 -1.66 -7.99
N GLU A 170 -24.60 -0.85 -6.94
CA GLU A 170 -25.81 -0.26 -6.39
C GLU A 170 -26.37 0.81 -7.37
N ARG A 171 -27.14 0.38 -8.39
CA ARG A 171 -27.66 1.21 -9.53
C ARG A 171 -28.32 2.56 -9.20
N ARG A 172 -28.56 2.90 -7.93
CA ARG A 172 -29.15 4.17 -7.47
C ARG A 172 -28.28 4.93 -6.45
N ALA A 173 -27.09 4.43 -6.12
CA ALA A 173 -26.24 5.03 -5.09
C ALA A 173 -25.46 6.25 -5.59
N LEU A 174 -25.18 6.34 -6.89
CA LEU A 174 -24.30 7.35 -7.47
C LEU A 174 -24.98 8.13 -8.60
N SER A 175 -24.59 9.39 -8.75
CA SER A 175 -24.95 10.18 -9.94
C SER A 175 -24.28 9.63 -11.21
N PRO A 176 -24.79 9.93 -12.41
CA PRO A 176 -24.17 9.53 -13.66
C PRO A 176 -22.73 10.03 -13.82
N GLU A 177 -22.44 11.24 -13.34
CA GLU A 177 -21.10 11.84 -13.35
C GLU A 177 -20.12 11.04 -12.49
N LEU A 178 -20.48 10.79 -11.22
CA LEU A 178 -19.66 10.03 -10.28
C LEU A 178 -19.46 8.58 -10.73
N THR A 179 -20.48 7.99 -11.36
CA THR A 179 -20.39 6.65 -11.95
C THR A 179 -19.32 6.60 -13.05
N ARG A 180 -19.31 7.60 -13.94
CA ARG A 180 -18.32 7.71 -15.02
C ARG A 180 -16.91 7.94 -14.47
N GLU A 181 -16.79 8.83 -13.49
CA GLU A 181 -15.52 9.15 -12.84
C GLU A 181 -14.92 7.91 -12.14
N ALA A 182 -15.71 7.23 -11.29
CA ALA A 182 -15.27 6.02 -10.59
C ALA A 182 -14.90 4.88 -11.55
N THR A 183 -15.69 4.69 -12.62
CA THR A 183 -15.37 3.70 -13.66
C THR A 183 -14.04 4.01 -14.32
N THR A 184 -13.84 5.27 -14.75
CA THR A 184 -12.59 5.73 -15.37
C THR A 184 -11.40 5.56 -14.42
N PHE A 185 -11.59 5.87 -13.14
CA PHE A 185 -10.57 5.69 -12.12
C PHE A 185 -10.15 4.23 -11.97
N LEU A 186 -11.11 3.31 -11.77
CA LEU A 186 -10.80 1.88 -11.65
C LEU A 186 -10.11 1.32 -12.91
N SER A 187 -10.47 1.81 -14.09
CA SER A 187 -9.84 1.41 -15.36
C SER A 187 -8.43 1.99 -15.57
N THR A 188 -8.06 3.07 -14.90
CA THR A 188 -6.77 3.77 -15.10
C THR A 188 -5.73 3.45 -14.03
N VAL A 189 -6.14 3.14 -12.80
CA VAL A 189 -5.23 2.82 -11.69
C VAL A 189 -4.42 1.54 -11.98
N ARG A 190 -3.09 1.57 -11.71
CA ARG A 190 -2.14 0.47 -11.96
C ARG A 190 -1.22 0.25 -10.74
N TYR A 191 -1.81 0.00 -9.58
CA TYR A 191 -1.05 -0.34 -8.38
C TYR A 191 -0.85 -1.86 -8.30
N PRO A 192 0.39 -2.38 -8.38
CA PRO A 192 0.66 -3.82 -8.33
C PRO A 192 0.06 -4.50 -7.09
N GLU A 193 0.15 -3.85 -5.94
CA GLU A 193 -0.34 -4.34 -4.65
C GLU A 193 -1.87 -4.44 -4.54
N LEU A 194 -2.59 -3.82 -5.49
CA LEU A 194 -4.05 -3.89 -5.61
C LEU A 194 -4.46 -4.62 -6.90
N ALA A 195 -3.53 -5.25 -7.64
CA ALA A 195 -3.82 -5.76 -8.98
C ALA A 195 -5.02 -6.71 -8.99
N TYR A 196 -5.06 -7.67 -8.05
CA TYR A 196 -6.16 -8.60 -7.91
C TYR A 196 -7.46 -7.92 -7.43
N ASP A 197 -7.39 -7.02 -6.45
CA ASP A 197 -8.55 -6.26 -5.97
C ASP A 197 -9.17 -5.41 -7.09
N LEU A 198 -8.34 -4.79 -7.92
CA LEU A 198 -8.75 -4.02 -9.09
C LEU A 198 -9.34 -4.92 -10.17
N LEU A 199 -8.80 -6.12 -10.39
CA LEU A 199 -9.36 -7.11 -11.33
C LEU A 199 -10.78 -7.51 -10.90
N VAL A 200 -10.96 -7.88 -9.62
CA VAL A 200 -12.28 -8.20 -9.05
C VAL A 200 -13.24 -7.01 -9.12
N ALA A 201 -12.77 -5.79 -8.82
CA ALA A 201 -13.56 -4.59 -8.95
C ALA A 201 -14.00 -4.32 -10.40
N ARG A 202 -13.08 -4.47 -11.36
CA ARG A 202 -13.36 -4.29 -12.80
C ARG A 202 -14.34 -5.32 -13.33
N ALA A 203 -14.30 -6.56 -12.85
CA ALA A 203 -15.23 -7.61 -13.25
C ALA A 203 -16.70 -7.27 -12.90
N LYS A 204 -16.92 -6.37 -11.93
CA LYS A 204 -18.26 -5.85 -11.58
C LYS A 204 -18.74 -4.73 -12.52
N LEU A 205 -17.84 -4.16 -13.34
CA LEU A 205 -18.19 -3.12 -14.30
C LEU A 205 -19.01 -3.66 -15.48
N SER A 206 -19.73 -2.75 -16.12
CA SER A 206 -20.41 -3.02 -17.39
C SER A 206 -19.48 -2.78 -18.59
N GLY A 207 -19.92 -3.17 -19.79
CA GLY A 207 -19.17 -2.91 -21.03
C GLY A 207 -17.97 -3.82 -21.28
N GLY A 208 -17.04 -3.35 -22.12
CA GLY A 208 -15.89 -4.12 -22.60
C GLY A 208 -14.87 -4.43 -21.51
N GLU A 209 -14.54 -3.46 -20.66
CA GLU A 209 -13.65 -3.61 -19.50
C GLU A 209 -14.11 -4.72 -18.56
N GLY A 210 -15.37 -4.68 -18.13
CA GLY A 210 -15.91 -5.71 -17.24
C GLY A 210 -15.98 -7.09 -17.88
N ARG A 211 -16.21 -7.19 -19.20
CA ARG A 211 -16.14 -8.49 -19.91
C ARG A 211 -14.72 -9.05 -19.94
N ARG A 212 -13.70 -8.21 -20.18
CA ARG A 212 -12.30 -8.64 -20.16
C ARG A 212 -11.88 -9.12 -18.76
N ALA A 213 -12.20 -8.34 -17.73
CA ALA A 213 -11.88 -8.69 -16.35
C ALA A 213 -12.57 -10.00 -15.91
N ARG A 214 -13.84 -10.22 -16.30
CA ARG A 214 -14.52 -11.51 -16.07
C ARG A 214 -13.84 -12.67 -16.80
N ALA A 215 -13.49 -12.50 -18.08
CA ALA A 215 -12.80 -13.53 -18.84
C ALA A 215 -11.43 -13.89 -18.25
N GLU A 216 -10.72 -12.90 -17.70
CA GLU A 216 -9.45 -13.08 -17.01
C GLU A 216 -9.63 -13.83 -15.68
N LEU A 217 -10.63 -13.49 -14.86
CA LEU A 217 -10.98 -14.25 -13.65
C LEU A 217 -11.44 -15.68 -13.98
N ASP A 218 -12.20 -15.89 -15.05
CA ASP A 218 -12.61 -17.22 -15.50
C ASP A 218 -11.38 -18.03 -15.97
N GLY A 219 -10.41 -17.36 -16.60
CA GLY A 219 -9.12 -17.94 -16.97
C GLY A 219 -8.33 -18.39 -15.74
N LEU A 220 -8.23 -17.50 -14.75
CA LEU A 220 -7.60 -17.77 -13.47
C LEU A 220 -8.22 -18.99 -12.76
N ALA A 221 -9.55 -19.04 -12.72
CA ALA A 221 -10.27 -20.15 -12.09
C ALA A 221 -10.02 -21.49 -12.81
N ARG A 222 -9.92 -21.48 -14.15
CA ARG A 222 -9.54 -22.67 -14.94
C ARG A 222 -8.10 -23.09 -14.64
N THR A 223 -7.15 -22.16 -14.68
CA THR A 223 -5.75 -22.44 -14.35
C THR A 223 -5.63 -23.02 -12.94
N ALA A 224 -6.33 -22.45 -11.96
CA ALA A 224 -6.34 -22.97 -10.59
C ALA A 224 -6.89 -24.40 -10.52
N ALA A 225 -7.97 -24.71 -11.25
CA ALA A 225 -8.54 -26.04 -11.31
C ALA A 225 -7.59 -27.05 -11.96
N ASP A 226 -6.92 -26.67 -13.06
CA ASP A 226 -5.96 -27.53 -13.77
C ASP A 226 -4.73 -27.84 -12.90
N VAL A 227 -4.20 -26.83 -12.20
CA VAL A 227 -3.12 -27.01 -11.22
C VAL A 227 -3.56 -27.95 -10.12
N VAL A 228 -4.72 -27.71 -9.49
CA VAL A 228 -5.24 -28.55 -8.41
C VAL A 228 -5.44 -30.00 -8.85
N ALA A 229 -5.92 -30.22 -10.07
CA ALA A 229 -6.06 -31.57 -10.62
C ALA A 229 -4.71 -32.29 -10.82
N SER A 230 -3.62 -31.53 -10.99
CA SER A 230 -2.27 -32.05 -11.20
C SER A 230 -1.50 -32.29 -9.89
N LEU A 231 -1.90 -31.64 -8.78
CA LEU A 231 -1.21 -31.74 -7.50
C LEU A 231 -1.06 -33.18 -6.98
N PRO A 232 -2.07 -34.08 -7.01
CA PRO A 232 -1.90 -35.45 -6.53
C PRO A 232 -0.77 -36.19 -7.26
N ALA A 233 -0.71 -36.07 -8.59
CA ALA A 233 0.33 -36.70 -9.39
C ALA A 233 1.73 -36.15 -9.07
N PHE A 234 1.85 -34.86 -8.77
CA PHE A 234 3.11 -34.28 -8.27
C PHE A 234 3.51 -34.85 -6.92
N TRP A 235 2.60 -34.85 -5.94
CA TRP A 235 2.88 -35.37 -4.60
C TRP A 235 3.15 -36.87 -4.55
N ASP A 236 2.59 -37.63 -5.50
CA ASP A 236 2.87 -39.06 -5.71
C ASP A 236 4.19 -39.30 -6.48
N GLY A 237 4.91 -38.24 -6.86
CA GLY A 237 6.17 -38.31 -7.60
C GLY A 237 6.04 -38.72 -9.07
N GLN A 238 4.83 -38.65 -9.63
CA GLN A 238 4.54 -38.95 -11.03
C GLN A 238 4.86 -37.77 -11.95
N LEU A 239 4.81 -36.54 -11.43
CA LEU A 239 5.26 -35.35 -12.14
C LEU A 239 6.68 -34.95 -11.69
N PRO A 240 7.57 -34.60 -12.64
CA PRO A 240 8.96 -34.27 -12.33
C PRO A 240 9.14 -32.86 -11.76
N SER A 241 8.15 -31.99 -11.96
CA SER A 241 8.17 -30.56 -11.63
C SER A 241 6.88 -30.14 -10.94
N ASP A 242 6.97 -29.06 -10.16
CA ASP A 242 5.85 -28.46 -9.46
C ASP A 242 4.87 -27.83 -10.47
N PRO A 243 3.57 -28.19 -10.44
CA PRO A 243 2.58 -27.65 -11.38
C PRO A 243 2.41 -26.12 -11.31
N VAL A 244 2.74 -25.48 -10.19
CA VAL A 244 2.73 -24.02 -10.05
C VAL A 244 3.96 -23.40 -10.71
N ASP A 245 5.13 -24.03 -10.57
CA ASP A 245 6.38 -23.54 -11.18
C ASP A 245 6.35 -23.65 -12.71
N ASP A 246 5.70 -24.68 -13.24
CA ASP A 246 5.54 -24.92 -14.69
C ASP A 246 4.65 -23.89 -15.39
N LEU A 247 3.90 -23.07 -14.64
CA LEU A 247 3.08 -22.01 -15.24
C LEU A 247 3.95 -20.89 -15.82
N PRO A 248 3.51 -20.25 -16.93
CA PRO A 248 4.07 -18.98 -17.38
C PRO A 248 4.07 -17.95 -16.25
N GLY A 249 5.13 -17.14 -16.16
CA GLY A 249 5.35 -16.24 -15.02
C GLY A 249 4.21 -15.25 -14.74
N ASP A 250 3.51 -14.79 -15.78
CA ASP A 250 2.33 -13.94 -15.66
C ASP A 250 1.12 -14.71 -15.09
N GLN A 251 0.87 -15.93 -15.55
CA GLN A 251 -0.17 -16.81 -15.01
C GLN A 251 0.12 -17.23 -13.58
N ARG A 252 1.37 -17.56 -13.26
CA ARG A 252 1.82 -17.90 -11.91
C ARG A 252 1.61 -16.72 -10.96
N ALA A 253 2.03 -15.51 -11.36
CA ALA A 253 1.83 -14.31 -10.56
C ALA A 253 0.34 -14.02 -10.31
N LEU A 254 -0.50 -14.09 -11.35
CA LEU A 254 -1.94 -13.91 -11.22
C LEU A 254 -2.58 -14.97 -10.32
N LEU A 255 -2.20 -16.25 -10.48
CA LEU A 255 -2.67 -17.36 -9.65
C LEU A 255 -2.36 -17.13 -8.17
N LEU A 256 -1.12 -16.79 -7.87
CA LEU A 256 -0.66 -16.55 -6.50
C LEU A 256 -1.26 -15.28 -5.90
N MET A 257 -1.43 -14.20 -6.67
CA MET A 257 -2.14 -12.99 -6.22
C MET A 257 -3.63 -13.26 -5.96
N GLY A 258 -4.24 -14.17 -6.72
CA GLY A 258 -5.63 -14.60 -6.55
C GLY A 258 -5.84 -15.74 -5.56
N LEU A 259 -4.79 -16.14 -4.82
CA LEU A 259 -4.82 -17.35 -3.99
C LEU A 259 -5.99 -17.36 -3.00
N ARG A 260 -6.34 -16.21 -2.40
CA ARG A 260 -7.43 -16.08 -1.43
C ARG A 260 -8.80 -16.58 -1.91
N ASP A 261 -9.04 -16.55 -3.21
CA ASP A 261 -10.29 -17.04 -3.84
C ASP A 261 -10.08 -18.40 -4.55
N ALA A 262 -8.86 -18.94 -4.52
CA ALA A 262 -8.51 -20.22 -5.12
C ALA A 262 -8.88 -21.41 -4.20
N PRO A 263 -8.98 -22.63 -4.76
CA PRO A 263 -9.32 -23.82 -3.98
C PRO A 263 -8.35 -24.09 -2.83
N ASP A 264 -8.86 -24.64 -1.71
CA ASP A 264 -8.07 -24.92 -0.50
C ASP A 264 -6.85 -25.83 -0.77
N ALA A 265 -6.96 -26.76 -1.72
CA ALA A 265 -5.85 -27.61 -2.11
C ALA A 265 -4.64 -26.82 -2.62
N LEU A 266 -4.88 -25.71 -3.34
CA LEU A 266 -3.80 -24.86 -3.84
C LEU A 266 -3.13 -24.09 -2.70
N ALA A 267 -3.93 -23.55 -1.77
CA ALA A 267 -3.39 -22.89 -0.58
C ALA A 267 -2.58 -23.86 0.29
N ALA A 268 -3.07 -25.09 0.48
CA ALA A 268 -2.35 -26.14 1.21
C ALA A 268 -1.01 -26.51 0.53
N HIS A 269 -0.99 -26.57 -0.80
CA HIS A 269 0.23 -26.83 -1.56
C HIS A 269 1.23 -25.67 -1.46
N VAL A 270 0.80 -24.41 -1.63
CA VAL A 270 1.64 -23.22 -1.42
C VAL A 270 2.20 -23.19 0.00
N SER A 271 1.36 -23.47 1.01
CA SER A 271 1.80 -23.67 2.39
C SER A 271 2.90 -24.72 2.46
N ALA A 272 2.70 -25.92 1.93
CA ALA A 272 3.69 -26.99 1.98
C ALA A 272 5.05 -26.60 1.37
N ILE A 273 5.05 -25.82 0.28
CA ILE A 273 6.28 -25.28 -0.33
C ILE A 273 6.94 -24.25 0.59
N LEU A 274 6.18 -23.29 1.14
CA LEU A 274 6.70 -22.28 2.06
C LEU A 274 7.36 -22.92 3.28
N GLU A 275 6.78 -24.00 3.77
CA GLU A 275 7.28 -24.79 4.91
C GLU A 275 8.51 -25.64 4.57
N GLY A 276 8.86 -25.78 3.28
CA GLY A 276 9.95 -26.62 2.80
C GLY A 276 9.65 -28.12 2.83
N SER A 277 8.38 -28.50 3.02
CA SER A 277 7.93 -29.90 3.10
C SER A 277 7.74 -30.54 1.71
N GLY A 278 7.59 -29.74 0.66
CA GLY A 278 7.28 -30.19 -0.71
C GLY A 278 8.43 -30.64 -1.60
N GLY A 279 9.60 -30.96 -1.04
CA GLY A 279 10.79 -31.31 -1.84
C GLY A 279 11.45 -30.12 -2.54
N VAL A 280 10.74 -29.00 -2.73
CA VAL A 280 11.28 -27.69 -3.11
C VAL A 280 12.09 -27.13 -1.93
N ARG A 281 13.38 -27.48 -1.86
CA ARG A 281 14.30 -27.07 -0.78
C ARG A 281 15.09 -25.82 -1.08
N GLN A 282 15.00 -25.29 -2.30
CA GLN A 282 15.85 -24.20 -2.73
C GLN A 282 15.36 -22.88 -2.10
N PRO A 283 16.18 -22.18 -1.30
CA PRO A 283 15.75 -20.97 -0.61
C PRO A 283 15.22 -19.89 -1.55
N HIS A 284 15.82 -19.72 -2.74
CA HIS A 284 15.40 -18.71 -3.71
C HIS A 284 13.96 -18.90 -4.21
N VAL A 285 13.51 -20.14 -4.44
CA VAL A 285 12.13 -20.42 -4.87
C VAL A 285 11.15 -20.01 -3.76
N ARG A 286 11.50 -20.27 -2.50
CA ARG A 286 10.68 -19.86 -1.35
C ARG A 286 10.63 -18.34 -1.22
N VAL A 287 11.74 -17.63 -1.45
CA VAL A 287 11.77 -16.16 -1.50
C VAL A 287 10.86 -15.64 -2.62
N GLU A 288 10.99 -16.15 -3.85
CA GLU A 288 10.13 -15.74 -4.98
C GLU A 288 8.64 -15.98 -4.68
N LEU A 289 8.32 -17.14 -4.10
CA LEU A 289 6.95 -17.45 -3.69
C LEU A 289 6.44 -16.47 -2.62
N LEU A 290 7.24 -16.17 -1.59
CA LEU A 290 6.89 -15.21 -0.55
C LEU A 290 6.66 -13.81 -1.12
N THR A 291 7.52 -13.34 -2.02
CA THR A 291 7.37 -12.01 -2.66
C THR A 291 6.05 -11.89 -3.42
N THR A 292 5.59 -12.98 -4.04
CA THR A 292 4.34 -13.00 -4.80
C THR A 292 3.13 -13.13 -3.87
N VAL A 293 3.20 -14.05 -2.91
CA VAL A 293 2.14 -14.31 -1.91
C VAL A 293 1.85 -13.10 -1.03
N ARG A 294 2.82 -12.22 -0.82
CA ARG A 294 2.63 -10.93 -0.13
C ARG A 294 1.40 -10.16 -0.63
N TYR A 295 1.12 -10.23 -1.92
CA TYR A 295 -0.01 -9.51 -2.53
C TYR A 295 -1.34 -10.27 -2.45
N ALA A 296 -1.32 -11.56 -2.10
CA ALA A 296 -2.49 -12.43 -2.08
C ALA A 296 -3.48 -12.12 -0.95
N ASN A 297 -2.99 -11.60 0.18
CA ASN A 297 -3.79 -11.36 1.40
C ASN A 297 -4.56 -12.61 1.89
N ASP A 298 -3.95 -13.80 1.76
CA ASP A 298 -4.62 -15.05 2.13
C ASP A 298 -4.32 -15.45 3.59
N ALA A 299 -5.34 -15.31 4.44
CA ALA A 299 -5.26 -15.67 5.86
C ALA A 299 -4.97 -17.16 6.12
N ARG A 300 -5.22 -18.05 5.14
CA ARG A 300 -4.91 -19.48 5.25
C ARG A 300 -3.40 -19.74 5.34
N LEU A 301 -2.58 -18.84 4.82
CA LEU A 301 -1.11 -18.97 4.84
C LEU A 301 -0.45 -18.49 6.13
N VAL A 302 -1.18 -17.82 7.02
CA VAL A 302 -0.64 -17.27 8.28
C VAL A 302 0.14 -18.29 9.11
N PRO A 303 -0.34 -19.56 9.30
CA PRO A 303 0.42 -20.56 10.04
C PRO A 303 1.80 -20.87 9.42
N SER A 304 1.84 -21.06 8.10
CA SER A 304 3.06 -21.38 7.36
C SER A 304 4.02 -20.19 7.34
N LEU A 305 3.52 -18.97 7.08
CA LEU A 305 4.31 -17.74 7.14
C LEU A 305 4.89 -17.50 8.54
N ARG A 306 4.13 -17.80 9.60
CA ARG A 306 4.64 -17.74 10.99
C ARG A 306 5.78 -18.73 11.21
N MET A 307 5.66 -19.96 10.70
CA MET A 307 6.75 -20.93 10.83
C MET A 307 8.01 -20.48 10.07
N VAL A 308 7.85 -19.94 8.87
CA VAL A 308 8.96 -19.35 8.11
C VAL A 308 9.60 -18.19 8.88
N LEU A 309 8.79 -17.32 9.48
CA LEU A 309 9.27 -16.23 10.32
C LEU A 309 10.05 -16.74 11.55
N GLU A 310 9.62 -17.84 12.17
CA GLU A 310 10.26 -18.45 13.34
C GLU A 310 11.55 -19.24 12.99
N SER A 311 11.76 -19.58 11.71
CA SER A 311 12.97 -20.28 11.24
C SER A 311 14.26 -19.46 11.42
N GLY A 312 14.14 -18.13 11.41
CA GLY A 312 15.25 -17.20 11.57
C GLY A 312 16.16 -17.04 10.35
N GLU A 313 15.88 -17.68 9.21
CA GLU A 313 16.63 -17.49 7.96
C GLU A 313 16.44 -16.05 7.45
N PRO A 314 17.48 -15.20 7.37
CA PRO A 314 17.32 -13.76 7.18
C PRO A 314 16.47 -13.36 5.96
N GLU A 315 16.76 -13.94 4.79
CA GLU A 315 16.05 -13.65 3.53
C GLU A 315 14.58 -14.04 3.59
N LEU A 316 14.27 -15.19 4.22
CA LEU A 316 12.89 -15.66 4.35
C LEU A 316 12.11 -14.91 5.42
N VAL A 317 12.76 -14.53 6.52
CA VAL A 317 12.15 -13.76 7.60
C VAL A 317 11.70 -12.40 7.10
N GLU A 318 12.52 -11.75 6.27
CA GLU A 318 12.20 -10.45 5.69
C GLU A 318 10.92 -10.52 4.85
N GLU A 319 10.86 -11.44 3.89
CA GLU A 319 9.70 -11.58 3.02
C GLU A 319 8.47 -12.14 3.76
N ALA A 320 8.65 -13.06 4.70
CA ALA A 320 7.55 -13.56 5.52
C ALA A 320 6.95 -12.46 6.41
N ALA A 321 7.78 -11.58 6.99
CA ALA A 321 7.30 -10.44 7.77
C ALA A 321 6.48 -9.47 6.90
N ARG A 322 6.94 -9.17 5.68
CA ARG A 322 6.20 -8.33 4.72
C ARG A 322 4.88 -8.97 4.28
N ALA A 323 4.88 -10.26 3.99
CA ALA A 323 3.68 -11.01 3.61
C ALA A 323 2.65 -11.06 4.74
N LEU A 324 3.11 -11.31 5.97
CA LEU A 324 2.27 -11.26 7.18
C LEU A 324 1.66 -9.87 7.39
N ALA A 325 2.46 -8.79 7.31
CA ALA A 325 1.96 -7.41 7.46
C ALA A 325 0.89 -7.04 6.42
N SER A 326 1.02 -7.60 5.21
CA SER A 326 0.04 -7.41 4.13
C SER A 326 -1.23 -8.25 4.30
N THR A 327 -1.26 -9.16 5.29
CA THR A 327 -2.38 -10.05 5.59
C THR A 327 -3.31 -9.44 6.64
N GLU A 328 -4.61 -9.42 6.36
CA GLU A 328 -5.67 -8.89 7.22
C GLU A 328 -6.18 -9.91 8.25
N ASP A 329 -5.26 -10.54 9.01
CA ASP A 329 -5.60 -11.54 10.03
C ASP A 329 -5.21 -11.08 11.45
N PRO A 330 -6.13 -11.11 12.44
CA PRO A 330 -5.85 -10.68 13.81
C PRO A 330 -4.72 -11.44 14.52
N ARG A 331 -4.40 -12.66 14.07
CA ARG A 331 -3.33 -13.51 14.63
C ARG A 331 -1.93 -13.04 14.21
N VAL A 332 -1.82 -12.20 13.19
CA VAL A 332 -0.55 -11.70 12.65
C VAL A 332 0.18 -10.82 13.67
N HIS A 333 -0.49 -9.80 14.20
CA HIS A 333 0.12 -8.85 15.14
C HIS A 333 0.79 -9.54 16.35
N PRO A 334 0.10 -10.40 17.13
CA PRO A 334 0.74 -11.07 18.25
C PRO A 334 1.86 -12.04 17.83
N ALA A 335 1.83 -12.58 16.60
CA ALA A 335 2.93 -13.39 16.09
C ALA A 335 4.19 -12.56 15.82
N LEU A 336 4.05 -11.43 15.13
CA LEU A 336 5.17 -10.51 14.87
C LEU A 336 5.78 -9.97 16.16
N VAL A 337 4.95 -9.60 17.15
CA VAL A 337 5.42 -9.13 18.46
C VAL A 337 6.29 -10.19 19.16
N ARG A 338 5.83 -11.44 19.22
CA ARG A 338 6.58 -12.52 19.86
C ARG A 338 7.93 -12.78 19.19
N VAL A 339 7.98 -12.72 17.86
CA VAL A 339 9.24 -12.93 17.14
C VAL A 339 10.15 -11.72 17.31
N TYR A 340 9.62 -10.50 17.27
CA TYR A 340 10.40 -9.28 17.53
C TYR A 340 11.13 -9.34 18.87
N GLU A 341 10.44 -9.73 19.95
CA GLU A 341 11.00 -9.79 21.31
C GLU A 341 12.09 -10.86 21.49
N ARG A 342 12.13 -11.87 20.62
CA ARG A 342 13.06 -13.01 20.69
C ARG A 342 14.18 -12.95 19.66
N THR A 343 14.09 -12.04 18.70
CA THR A 343 15.06 -11.93 17.61
C THR A 343 16.22 -11.04 18.03
N HIS A 344 17.44 -11.47 17.71
CA HIS A 344 18.67 -10.71 17.99
C HIS A 344 19.48 -10.40 16.72
N ARG A 345 18.95 -10.76 15.54
CA ARG A 345 19.58 -10.48 14.25
C ARG A 345 19.04 -9.17 13.70
N ASP A 346 19.93 -8.24 13.39
CA ASP A 346 19.55 -6.88 13.02
C ASP A 346 18.66 -6.84 11.77
N ALA A 347 19.04 -7.54 10.70
CA ALA A 347 18.27 -7.59 9.46
C ALA A 347 16.82 -8.08 9.68
N ALA A 348 16.66 -9.14 10.48
CA ALA A 348 15.35 -9.69 10.83
C ALA A 348 14.55 -8.72 11.73
N LEU A 349 15.19 -8.09 12.71
CA LEU A 349 14.55 -7.10 13.59
C LEU A 349 14.01 -5.92 12.81
N VAL A 350 14.76 -5.42 11.83
CA VAL A 350 14.35 -4.31 10.96
C VAL A 350 13.11 -4.67 10.14
N ALA A 351 13.12 -5.84 9.51
CA ALA A 351 11.98 -6.29 8.72
C ALA A 351 10.71 -6.46 9.57
N ILE A 352 10.86 -7.07 10.76
CA ILE A 352 9.74 -7.25 11.70
C ILE A 352 9.26 -5.90 12.26
N ALA A 353 10.17 -4.96 12.54
CA ALA A 353 9.81 -3.60 12.96
C ALA A 353 9.02 -2.87 11.88
N GLY A 354 9.44 -2.95 10.62
CA GLY A 354 8.69 -2.40 9.48
C GLY A 354 7.30 -3.01 9.36
N ALA A 355 7.22 -4.34 9.46
CA ALA A 355 5.95 -5.09 9.44
C ALA A 355 5.00 -4.68 10.58
N LEU A 356 5.51 -4.55 11.81
CA LEU A 356 4.76 -4.04 12.96
C LEU A 356 4.28 -2.60 12.74
N GLY A 357 5.12 -1.75 12.14
CA GLY A 357 4.76 -0.38 11.75
C GLY A 357 3.57 -0.32 10.79
N GLN A 358 3.51 -1.22 9.81
CA GLN A 358 2.35 -1.32 8.90
C GLN A 358 1.06 -1.68 9.62
N LEU A 359 1.17 -2.36 10.77
CA LEU A 359 0.05 -2.70 11.66
C LEU A 359 -0.20 -1.64 12.74
N GLY A 360 0.55 -0.52 12.72
CA GLY A 360 0.41 0.58 13.68
C GLY A 360 1.19 0.40 14.99
N ASP A 361 1.99 -0.67 15.14
CA ASP A 361 2.86 -0.86 16.31
C ASP A 361 4.26 -0.28 16.01
N PHE A 362 4.58 0.82 16.68
CA PHE A 362 5.82 1.57 16.45
C PHE A 362 6.96 1.22 17.42
N ARG A 363 6.88 0.10 18.15
CA ARG A 363 7.92 -0.29 19.13
C ARG A 363 9.33 -0.37 18.55
N GLY A 364 9.45 -0.73 17.28
CA GLY A 364 10.73 -0.87 16.58
C GLY A 364 11.34 0.44 16.08
N ARG A 365 10.62 1.58 16.17
CA ARG A 365 11.04 2.86 15.60
C ARG A 365 12.39 3.34 16.13
N ALA A 366 12.59 3.30 17.45
CA ALA A 366 13.84 3.78 18.05
C ALA A 366 15.04 2.95 17.60
N TYR A 367 14.86 1.63 17.49
CA TYR A 367 15.87 0.72 16.99
C TYR A 367 16.20 0.99 15.51
N VAL A 368 15.19 1.08 14.64
CA VAL A 368 15.37 1.43 13.22
C VAL A 368 16.12 2.76 13.05
N ARG A 369 15.82 3.78 13.88
CA ARG A 369 16.55 5.06 13.87
C ARG A 369 18.02 4.92 14.26
N SER A 370 18.34 4.06 15.22
CA SER A 370 19.73 3.85 15.66
C SER A 370 20.62 3.26 14.57
N LEU A 371 20.03 2.55 13.60
CA LEU A 371 20.78 1.93 12.50
C LEU A 371 21.34 2.94 11.49
N PHE A 372 20.87 4.19 11.48
CA PHE A 372 21.45 5.25 10.66
C PHE A 372 22.85 5.68 11.13
N GLU A 373 23.20 5.37 12.37
CA GLU A 373 24.55 5.55 12.88
C GLU A 373 25.49 4.41 12.46
N VAL A 374 24.92 3.27 12.04
CA VAL A 374 25.64 2.06 11.62
C VAL A 374 25.94 2.16 10.12
N ARG A 375 27.21 1.95 9.74
CA ARG A 375 27.66 2.03 8.33
C ARG A 375 27.51 0.71 7.56
N ASP A 376 26.44 -0.04 7.80
CA ASP A 376 26.13 -1.25 7.03
C ASP A 376 25.07 -0.92 5.97
N THR A 377 25.44 -1.02 4.70
CA THR A 377 24.57 -0.69 3.56
C THR A 377 23.32 -1.56 3.48
N HIS A 378 23.41 -2.85 3.84
CA HIS A 378 22.25 -3.75 3.80
C HIS A 378 21.26 -3.43 4.91
N LEU A 379 21.75 -3.15 6.12
CA LEU A 379 20.90 -2.73 7.24
C LEU A 379 20.28 -1.34 7.01
N LEU A 380 21.02 -0.42 6.39
CA LEU A 380 20.50 0.90 6.02
C LEU A 380 19.35 0.81 5.01
N ALA A 381 19.47 -0.05 3.98
CA ALA A 381 18.41 -0.26 3.01
C ALA A 381 17.13 -0.79 3.68
N GLY A 382 17.27 -1.80 4.57
CA GLY A 382 16.16 -2.30 5.35
C GLY A 382 15.57 -1.24 6.29
N ALA A 383 16.42 -0.44 6.94
CA ALA A 383 15.99 0.59 7.87
C ALA A 383 15.19 1.70 7.16
N LEU A 384 15.60 2.07 5.95
CA LEU A 384 14.87 3.00 5.08
C LEU A 384 13.48 2.45 4.68
N ASP A 385 13.41 1.18 4.30
CA ASP A 385 12.13 0.52 4.00
C ASP A 385 11.21 0.49 5.24
N ALA A 386 11.76 0.10 6.39
CA ALA A 386 11.03 0.09 7.65
C ALA A 386 10.54 1.49 8.06
N LEU A 387 11.36 2.54 7.88
CA LEU A 387 10.97 3.94 8.13
C LEU A 387 9.78 4.38 7.28
N GLY A 388 9.58 3.82 6.08
CA GLY A 388 8.36 4.06 5.30
C GLY A 388 7.08 3.70 6.06
N SER A 389 7.17 2.76 7.00
CA SER A 389 6.05 2.29 7.82
C SER A 389 6.09 2.81 9.26
N VAL A 390 7.26 2.85 9.89
CA VAL A 390 7.40 3.28 11.29
C VAL A 390 7.73 4.75 11.44
N GLY A 391 8.23 5.44 10.42
CA GLY A 391 8.82 6.77 10.53
C GLY A 391 7.83 7.90 10.77
N THR A 392 8.37 9.07 11.14
CA THR A 392 7.65 10.35 11.23
C THR A 392 8.24 11.38 10.28
N ALA A 393 7.60 12.54 10.16
CA ALA A 393 8.13 13.64 9.34
C ALA A 393 9.56 14.07 9.75
N GLU A 394 9.91 13.91 11.03
CA GLU A 394 11.27 14.20 11.56
C GLU A 394 12.32 13.22 11.01
N ASP A 395 11.94 12.01 10.63
CA ASP A 395 12.86 11.01 10.07
C ASP A 395 13.25 11.34 8.63
N ALA A 396 12.38 12.02 7.89
CA ALA A 396 12.67 12.43 6.51
C ALA A 396 13.88 13.37 6.45
N GLU A 397 14.02 14.29 7.42
CA GLU A 397 15.16 15.21 7.49
C GLU A 397 16.48 14.47 7.77
N ARG A 398 16.42 13.42 8.60
CA ARG A 398 17.61 12.61 8.95
C ARG A 398 18.12 11.78 7.79
N VAL A 399 17.22 11.29 6.93
CA VAL A 399 17.59 10.49 5.75
C VAL A 399 18.29 11.34 4.68
N THR A 400 18.05 12.65 4.66
CA THR A 400 18.65 13.56 3.66
C THR A 400 20.03 14.10 4.02
N GLN A 401 20.49 13.88 5.27
CA GLN A 401 21.82 14.26 5.76
C GLN A 401 22.80 13.11 5.57
#